data_AF-A0A3B8X279-F1
#
_entry.id   AF-A0A3B8X279-F1
#
_cell.length_a   1.000
_cell.length_b   1.000
_cell.length_c   1.000
_cell.angle_alpha   90.00
_cell.angle_beta   90.00
_cell.angle_gamma   90.00
#
_symmetry.space_group_name_H-M   'P 1'
#
loop_
_entity.id
_entity.type
_entity.pdbx_description
1 polymer ?
#
loop_
_entity_poly.entity_id
_entity_poly.type
_entity_poly.pdbx_seq_one_letter_code
_entity_poly.pdbx_strand_id
1 'polypeptide(L)' 'MIKVSVFYPCSADSQFDIDYYCETHMPMVQQLLGQACTGIAVEEGIAGSAPGELPTYHA' A
#
# COMPACT_ATOMS: atom_id res chain seq x y z
N MET A 1 2.42 -4.16 -20.98
CA MET A 1 2.65 -3.46 -19.70
C MET A 1 1.64 -4.01 -18.71
N ILE A 2 2.07 -4.38 -17.50
CA ILE A 2 1.19 -4.92 -16.45
C ILE A 2 1.24 -4.02 -15.22
N LYS A 3 0.20 -4.06 -14.39
CA LYS A 3 0.20 -3.48 -13.05
C LYS A 3 0.00 -4.61 -12.06
N VAL A 4 0.97 -4.80 -11.16
CA VAL A 4 0.85 -5.72 -10.03
C VAL A 4 0.33 -4.90 -8.86
N SER A 5 -0.81 -5.29 -8.30
CA SER A 5 -1.38 -4.67 -7.10
C SER A 5 -1.18 -5.60 -5.92
N VAL A 6 -0.77 -5.04 -4.79
CA VAL A 6 -0.68 -5.71 -3.49
C VAL A 6 -1.64 -4.97 -2.57
N PHE A 7 -2.50 -5.70 -1.88
CA PHE A 7 -3.53 -5.12 -1.02
C PHE A 7 -3.38 -5.67 0.39
N TYR A 8 -3.34 -4.78 1.39
CA TYR A 8 -3.20 -5.15 2.80
C TYR A 8 -4.53 -4.98 3.54
N PRO A 9 -5.28 -6.05 3.84
CA PRO A 9 -6.59 -5.94 4.50
C PRO A 9 -6.52 -5.20 5.82
N CYS A 10 -7.41 -4.23 6.00
CA CYS A 10 -7.54 -3.50 7.25
C CYS A 10 -8.53 -4.20 8.19
N SER A 11 -8.18 -4.23 9.47
CA SER A 11 -9.01 -4.72 10.57
C SER A 11 -8.71 -3.91 11.83
N ALA A 12 -9.62 -3.94 12.81
CA ALA A 12 -9.51 -3.14 14.03
C ALA A 12 -8.19 -3.37 14.81
N ASP A 13 -7.62 -4.57 14.73
CA ASP A 13 -6.40 -4.94 15.45
C ASP A 13 -5.13 -4.87 14.58
N SER A 14 -5.27 -4.49 13.30
CA SER A 14 -4.13 -4.38 12.38
C SER A 14 -3.45 -3.02 12.47
N GLN A 15 -2.12 -3.04 12.41
CA GLN A 15 -1.30 -1.83 12.36
C GLN A 15 -0.57 -1.78 11.02
N PHE A 16 -0.50 -0.59 10.44
CA PHE A 16 0.21 -0.34 9.20
C PHE A 16 0.91 1.02 9.31
N ASP A 17 2.22 1.03 9.16
CA ASP A 17 3.02 2.25 9.19
C ASP A 17 3.24 2.71 7.74
N ILE A 18 2.44 3.69 7.32
CA ILE A 18 2.45 4.19 5.94
C ILE A 18 3.74 4.95 5.61
N ASP A 19 4.34 5.63 6.59
CA ASP A 19 5.58 6.38 6.42
C ASP A 19 6.74 5.42 6.18
N TYR A 20 6.86 4.37 7.00
CA TYR A 20 7.83 3.29 6.75
C TYR A 20 7.62 2.63 5.38
N TYR A 21 6.37 2.36 5.02
CA TYR A 21 6.05 1.69 3.77
C TYR A 21 6.49 2.53 2.57
N CYS A 22 6.17 3.83 2.57
CA CYS A 22 6.52 4.76 1.50
C CYS A 22 8.01 5.11 1.47
N GLU A 23 8.64 5.37 2.61
CA GLU A 23 10.00 5.93 2.68
C GLU A 23 11.09 4.87 2.73
N THR A 24 10.78 3.64 3.17
CA THR A 24 11.78 2.56 3.30
C THR A 24 11.42 1.35 2.44
N HIS A 25 10.21 0.81 2.59
CA HIS A 25 9.85 -0.45 1.96
C HIS A 25 9.75 -0.34 0.44
N MET A 26 9.00 0.63 -0.07
CA MET A 26 8.77 0.79 -1.51
C MET A 26 10.04 1.15 -2.30
N PRO A 27 10.95 2.00 -1.81
CA PRO A 27 12.27 2.19 -2.42
C PRO A 27 13.09 0.88 -2.50
N MET A 28 13.08 0.07 -1.44
CA MET A 28 13.76 -1.23 -1.43
C MET A 28 13.18 -2.17 -2.50
N VAL A 29 11.84 -2.27 -2.60
CA VAL A 29 11.17 -3.09 -3.61
C VAL A 29 11.53 -2.62 -5.03
N GLN A 30 11.49 -1.31 -5.27
CA GLN A 30 11.85 -0.74 -6.58
C GLN A 30 13.31 -1.04 -6.94
N GLN A 31 14.24 -0.95 -5.98
CA GLN A 31 15.65 -1.31 -6.20
C GLN A 31 15.82 -2.80 -6.55
N LEU A 32 15.11 -3.69 -5.86
CA LEU A 32 15.19 -5.14 -6.10
C LEU A 32 14.61 -5.55 -7.46
N LEU A 33 13.51 -4.91 -7.88
CA LEU A 33 12.90 -5.16 -9.19
C LEU A 33 13.68 -4.54 -10.36
N GLY A 34 14.44 -3.47 -10.10
CA GLY A 34 15.27 -2.81 -11.08
C GLY A 34 14.48 -2.31 -12.30
N GLN A 35 15.05 -2.48 -13.50
CA GLN A 35 14.47 -1.98 -14.76
C GLN A 35 13.12 -2.60 -15.13
N ALA A 36 12.74 -3.73 -14.51
CA ALA A 36 11.42 -4.34 -14.74
C ALA A 36 10.28 -3.53 -14.10
N CYS A 37 10.56 -2.76 -13.05
CA CYS A 37 9.60 -1.87 -12.41
C CYS A 37 9.67 -0.47 -13.03
N THR A 38 8.78 -0.19 -13.97
CA THR A 38 8.75 1.09 -14.69
C THR A 38 8.02 2.21 -13.94
N GLY A 39 7.42 1.91 -12.79
CA GLY A 39 6.68 2.86 -11.96
C GLY A 39 6.08 2.20 -10.73
N ILE A 40 5.89 3.00 -9.68
CA ILE A 40 5.34 2.57 -8.39
C ILE A 40 4.33 3.61 -7.90
N ALA A 41 3.29 3.14 -7.22
CA ALA A 41 2.27 3.98 -6.60
C ALA A 41 1.81 3.31 -5.30
N VAL A 42 1.45 4.13 -4.33
CA VAL A 42 0.88 3.73 -3.04
C VAL A 42 -0.38 4.58 -2.82
N GLU A 43 -1.44 3.95 -2.33
CA GLU A 43 -2.72 4.58 -2.03
C GLU A 43 -3.05 4.22 -0.58
N GLU A 44 -3.23 5.20 0.30
CA GLU A 44 -3.62 4.93 1.70
C GLU A 44 -5.15 4.87 1.82
N GLY A 45 -5.66 3.79 2.40
CA GLY A 45 -7.07 3.65 2.73
C GLY A 45 -7.46 4.58 3.87
N ILE A 46 -8.39 5.51 3.63
CA ILE A 46 -8.83 6.49 4.64
C ILE A 46 -10.14 6.06 5.33
N ALA A 47 -11.11 5.54 4.58
CA ALA A 47 -12.42 5.16 5.08
C ALA A 47 -13.13 4.17 4.15
N GLY A 48 -14.13 3.46 4.70
CA GLY A 48 -15.06 2.61 3.97
C GLY A 48 -16.24 3.39 3.37
N SER A 49 -17.27 2.66 2.99
CA SER A 49 -18.45 3.20 2.29
C SER A 49 -19.45 3.87 3.23
N ALA A 50 -19.55 3.40 4.48
CA ALA A 50 -20.45 3.92 5.50
C ALA A 50 -19.73 4.85 6.50
N PRO A 51 -20.46 5.76 7.18
CA PRO A 51 -19.88 6.62 8.23
C PRO A 51 -19.21 5.80 9.33
N GLY A 52 -17.93 6.07 9.58
CA GLY A 52 -17.13 5.38 10.60
C GLY A 52 -16.66 3.97 10.19
N GLU A 53 -16.94 3.52 8.97
CA GLU A 53 -16.43 2.26 8.46
C GLU A 53 -14.93 2.38 8.15
N LEU A 54 -14.14 1.39 8.56
CA LEU A 54 -12.73 1.28 8.21
C LEU A 54 -12.57 1.06 6.70
N PRO A 55 -11.45 1.49 6.08
CA PRO A 55 -11.17 1.13 4.70
C PRO A 55 -11.04 -0.38 4.54
N THR A 56 -11.27 -0.92 3.35
CA THR A 56 -11.07 -2.35 3.09
C THR A 56 -9.59 -2.76 3.18
N TYR A 57 -8.68 -1.86 2.80
CA TYR A 57 -7.23 -2.07 2.80
C TYR A 57 -6.50 -0.86 3.38
N HIS A 58 -5.34 -1.09 3.99
CA HIS A 58 -4.42 -0.03 4.42
C HIS A 58 -3.69 0.61 3.23
N ALA A 59 -3.15 -0.24 2.34
CA ALA A 59 -2.44 0.13 1.12
C ALA A 59 -2.63 -0.91 0.01
#